data_AF-A0A3P1CQD4-F1
#
_entry.id   AF-A0A3P1CQD4-F1
#
_cell.length_a   1.000
_cell.length_b   1.000
_cell.length_c   1.000
_cell.angle_alpha   90.00
_cell.angle_beta   90.00
_cell.angle_gamma   90.00
#
_symmetry.space_group_name_H-M   'P 1'
#
loop_
_entity.id
_entity.type
_entity.pdbx_description
1 polymer ?
#
loop_
_entity_poly.entity_id
_entity_poly.type
_entity_poly.pdbx_seq_one_letter_code
_entity_poly.pdbx_strand_id
1 'polypeptide(L)'
;MKSTDIEINQEEILLLRKAVQLKFEAVSKLNKQKYRPLAVTWYRDSYDGLKESMADELKKLPKIPDSIVASPGVSFLLNLFKTKLEKETFRIYYLNACYLYAFGKIRAEYRADLEGKSTADSKSETPCSTHGLSDSIYKIKPATYDDIRKIFSIASTVYTGIDVIPYKTMLAWYEKNPCSFYVIVNEDGDVVGNIDILPLKEGTLRQFLDGDMIERQILDDSIWGIDEKENIDYLYVESVVNLAGKVALLELIRNISEIFMNFDCDVKSIKKVYCISASPQGQRLIERFGFKEYKNSSSRRDKHSVFETDMITVLQNATSFFSDNNQHTDDYQRLKKLLDSYSSSHQKVVSEPAG
;
A
#
# COMPACT_ATOMS: atom_id res chain seq x y z
N MET A 1 -4.66 -36.42 -11.74
CA MET A 1 -5.79 -35.51 -12.07
C MET A 1 -5.45 -34.79 -13.36
N LYS A 2 -6.40 -34.69 -14.30
CA LYS A 2 -6.20 -33.93 -15.55
C LYS A 2 -6.31 -32.44 -15.22
N SER A 3 -5.36 -31.64 -15.69
CA SER A 3 -5.42 -30.17 -15.68
C SER A 3 -6.70 -29.72 -16.37
N THR A 4 -7.60 -29.05 -15.66
CA THR A 4 -8.65 -28.25 -16.29
C THR A 4 -8.04 -26.90 -16.62
N ASP A 5 -7.52 -26.77 -17.84
CA ASP A 5 -7.12 -25.49 -18.40
C ASP A 5 -8.39 -24.64 -18.53
N ILE A 6 -8.45 -23.54 -17.77
CA ILE A 6 -9.51 -22.55 -17.92
C ILE A 6 -9.19 -21.75 -19.18
N GLU A 7 -9.86 -22.06 -20.28
CA GLU A 7 -9.94 -21.16 -21.42
C GLU A 7 -10.76 -19.93 -21.00
N ILE A 8 -10.06 -18.90 -20.51
CA ILE A 8 -10.66 -17.58 -20.40
C ILE A 8 -10.98 -17.13 -21.82
N ASN A 9 -12.28 -16.93 -22.10
CA ASN A 9 -12.74 -16.54 -23.41
C ASN A 9 -12.05 -15.24 -23.86
N GLN A 10 -11.26 -15.34 -24.93
CA GLN A 10 -10.51 -14.20 -25.49
C GLN A 10 -11.43 -13.04 -25.88
N GLU A 11 -12.69 -13.31 -26.22
CA GLU A 11 -13.69 -12.28 -26.52
C GLU A 11 -14.09 -11.47 -25.27
N GLU A 12 -14.19 -12.11 -24.11
CA GLU A 12 -14.53 -11.44 -22.84
C GLU A 12 -13.37 -10.54 -22.37
N ILE A 13 -12.13 -11.00 -22.55
CA ILE A 13 -10.92 -10.20 -22.30
C ILE A 13 -10.87 -8.99 -23.24
N LEU A 14 -11.20 -9.17 -24.52
CA LEU A 14 -11.21 -8.10 -25.51
C LEU A 14 -12.29 -7.06 -25.20
N LEU A 15 -13.47 -7.50 -24.78
CA LEU A 15 -14.58 -6.63 -24.33
C LEU A 15 -14.19 -5.82 -23.10
N LEU A 16 -13.55 -6.44 -22.10
CA LEU A 16 -13.04 -5.76 -20.90
C LEU A 16 -11.98 -4.71 -21.25
N ARG A 17 -11.02 -5.04 -22.12
CA ARG A 17 -10.00 -4.08 -22.59
C ARG A 17 -10.62 -2.88 -23.29
N LYS A 18 -11.58 -3.12 -24.18
CA LYS A 18 -12.28 -2.07 -24.92
C LYS A 18 -13.12 -1.18 -23.99
N ALA A 19 -13.79 -1.77 -22.99
CA ALA A 19 -14.55 -1.02 -21.99
C ALA A 19 -13.66 -0.12 -21.10
N VAL A 20 -12.51 -0.65 -20.66
CA VAL A 20 -11.52 0.12 -19.88
C VAL A 20 -10.93 1.27 -20.72
N GLN A 21 -10.57 1.01 -21.97
CA GLN A 21 -10.05 2.04 -22.88
C GLN A 21 -11.08 3.17 -23.11
N LEU A 22 -12.34 2.82 -23.42
CA LEU A 22 -13.40 3.81 -23.64
C LEU A 22 -13.68 4.64 -22.37
N LYS A 23 -13.64 4.02 -21.19
CA LYS A 23 -13.76 4.73 -19.91
C LYS A 23 -12.60 5.71 -19.71
N PHE A 24 -11.38 5.31 -20.02
CA PHE A 24 -10.19 6.15 -19.88
C PHE A 24 -10.21 7.34 -20.85
N GLU A 25 -10.60 7.12 -22.11
CA GLU A 25 -10.75 8.17 -23.12
C GLU A 25 -11.84 9.18 -22.74
N ALA A 26 -12.97 8.71 -22.21
CA ALA A 26 -14.06 9.56 -21.74
C ALA A 26 -13.63 10.44 -20.55
N VAL A 27 -12.97 9.84 -19.56
CA VAL A 27 -12.50 10.55 -18.35
C VAL A 27 -11.39 11.55 -18.69
N SER A 28 -10.44 11.18 -19.56
CA SER A 28 -9.35 12.06 -19.99
C SER A 28 -9.84 13.31 -20.73
N LYS A 29 -10.92 13.18 -21.53
CA LYS A 29 -11.49 14.31 -22.28
C LYS A 29 -12.41 15.19 -21.42
N LEU A 30 -13.08 14.62 -20.42
CA LEU A 30 -13.91 15.37 -19.45
C LEU A 30 -13.08 16.27 -18.52
N ASN A 31 -11.83 15.87 -18.21
CA ASN A 31 -10.91 16.69 -17.40
C ASN A 31 -10.37 17.94 -18.12
N LYS A 32 -10.64 18.13 -19.42
CA LYS A 32 -10.32 19.37 -20.15
C LYS A 32 -11.52 20.31 -20.10
N GLN A 33 -11.51 21.18 -19.11
CA GLN A 33 -12.62 21.94 -18.52
C GLN A 33 -13.39 22.95 -19.42
N LYS A 34 -13.32 22.90 -20.77
CA LYS A 34 -13.91 23.95 -21.63
C LYS A 34 -14.98 23.51 -22.64
N TYR A 35 -15.33 22.22 -22.76
CA TYR A 35 -16.13 21.76 -23.91
C TYR A 35 -17.37 20.90 -23.57
N ARG A 36 -18.06 21.21 -22.47
CA ARG A 36 -19.29 20.49 -22.07
C ARG A 36 -20.39 20.44 -23.15
N PRO A 37 -20.65 21.50 -23.94
CA PRO A 37 -21.68 21.45 -25.00
C PRO A 37 -21.25 20.71 -26.27
N LEU A 38 -19.95 20.70 -26.60
CA LEU A 38 -19.38 20.02 -27.78
C LEU A 38 -19.21 18.51 -27.55
N ALA A 39 -19.00 18.10 -26.30
CA ALA A 39 -18.93 16.69 -25.92
C ALA A 39 -20.26 15.96 -26.18
N VAL A 40 -21.41 16.63 -26.01
CA VAL A 40 -22.75 16.05 -26.21
C VAL A 40 -23.06 15.81 -27.70
N THR A 41 -22.69 16.75 -28.56
CA THR A 41 -22.90 16.62 -30.02
C THR A 41 -21.97 15.56 -30.61
N TRP A 42 -20.69 15.55 -30.21
CA TRP A 42 -19.74 14.52 -30.68
C TRP A 42 -20.04 13.13 -30.11
N TYR A 43 -20.56 13.02 -28.88
CA TYR A 43 -21.02 11.74 -28.33
C TYR A 43 -22.18 11.17 -29.15
N ARG A 44 -23.11 12.02 -29.59
CA ARG A 44 -24.24 11.62 -30.43
C ARG A 44 -23.76 11.06 -31.78
N ASP A 45 -22.87 11.77 -32.45
CA ASP A 45 -22.36 11.39 -33.78
C ASP A 45 -21.44 10.15 -33.72
N SER A 46 -20.63 10.03 -32.66
CA SER A 46 -19.79 8.85 -32.42
C SER A 46 -20.60 7.63 -31.98
N TYR A 47 -21.69 7.86 -31.23
CA TYR A 47 -22.62 6.83 -30.78
C TYR A 47 -23.46 6.28 -31.93
N ASP A 48 -23.92 7.10 -32.87
CA ASP A 48 -24.70 6.60 -34.02
C ASP A 48 -23.82 5.70 -34.93
N GLY A 49 -22.54 6.05 -35.12
CA GLY A 49 -21.57 5.17 -35.78
C GLY A 49 -21.22 3.90 -34.98
N LEU A 50 -21.16 3.97 -33.65
CA LEU A 50 -20.90 2.80 -32.79
C LEU A 50 -22.13 1.88 -32.68
N LYS A 51 -23.33 2.45 -32.67
CA LYS A 51 -24.61 1.73 -32.61
C LYS A 51 -24.85 0.97 -33.90
N GLU A 52 -24.54 1.55 -35.05
CA GLU A 52 -24.61 0.85 -36.34
C GLU A 52 -23.55 -0.26 -36.43
N SER A 53 -22.32 -0.02 -35.96
CA SER A 53 -21.25 -1.04 -36.02
C SER A 53 -21.33 -2.15 -34.96
N MET A 54 -22.07 -1.94 -33.85
CA MET A 54 -22.20 -2.91 -32.75
C MET A 54 -23.63 -3.42 -32.53
N ALA A 55 -24.60 -3.06 -33.38
CA ALA A 55 -26.01 -3.44 -33.22
C ALA A 55 -26.21 -4.96 -33.11
N ASP A 56 -25.43 -5.74 -33.86
CA ASP A 56 -25.56 -7.20 -33.86
C ASP A 56 -24.80 -7.87 -32.71
N GLU A 57 -23.74 -7.26 -32.19
CA GLU A 57 -23.03 -7.73 -30.99
C GLU A 57 -23.83 -7.45 -29.71
N LEU A 58 -24.50 -6.30 -29.63
CA LEU A 58 -25.34 -5.96 -28.49
C LEU A 58 -26.58 -6.87 -28.36
N LYS A 59 -27.06 -7.46 -29.47
CA LYS A 59 -28.14 -8.47 -29.47
C LYS A 59 -27.66 -9.84 -28.96
N LYS A 60 -26.35 -10.10 -28.97
CA LYS A 60 -25.73 -11.35 -28.49
C LYS A 60 -25.42 -11.31 -26.99
N LEU A 61 -25.48 -10.14 -26.35
CA LEU A 61 -25.25 -10.05 -24.91
C LEU A 61 -26.34 -10.83 -24.14
N PRO A 62 -25.96 -11.65 -23.15
CA PRO A 62 -26.92 -12.40 -22.36
C PRO A 62 -27.84 -11.44 -21.60
N LYS A 63 -29.13 -11.80 -21.52
CA LYS A 63 -30.06 -11.09 -20.64
C LYS A 63 -29.54 -11.17 -19.21
N ILE A 64 -29.56 -10.05 -18.50
CA ILE A 64 -29.23 -10.03 -17.07
C ILE A 64 -30.19 -11.00 -16.36
N PRO A 65 -29.68 -11.99 -15.60
CA PRO A 65 -30.52 -12.90 -14.83
C PRO A 65 -31.43 -12.15 -13.86
N ASP A 66 -32.68 -12.58 -13.74
CA ASP A 66 -33.69 -11.95 -12.87
C ASP A 66 -33.26 -11.91 -11.39
N SER A 67 -32.42 -12.85 -10.97
CA SER A 67 -31.82 -12.91 -9.63
C SER A 67 -30.91 -11.71 -9.30
N ILE A 68 -30.28 -11.10 -10.30
CA ILE A 68 -29.42 -9.91 -10.14
C ILE A 68 -30.28 -8.64 -10.03
N VAL A 69 -31.35 -8.57 -10.83
CA VAL A 69 -32.34 -7.48 -10.77
C VAL A 69 -33.01 -7.41 -9.39
N ALA A 70 -33.19 -8.57 -8.75
CA ALA A 70 -33.75 -8.70 -7.41
C ALA A 70 -32.79 -8.33 -6.26
N SER A 71 -31.49 -8.10 -6.51
CA SER A 71 -30.58 -7.72 -5.42
C SER A 71 -30.93 -6.32 -4.89
N PRO A 72 -30.93 -6.07 -3.56
CA PRO A 72 -31.41 -4.80 -3.00
C PRO A 72 -30.71 -3.56 -3.55
N GLY A 73 -29.39 -3.63 -3.79
CA GLY A 73 -28.62 -2.54 -4.36
C GLY A 73 -28.96 -2.26 -5.83
N VAL A 74 -29.13 -3.31 -6.64
CA VAL A 74 -29.49 -3.18 -8.06
C VAL A 74 -30.95 -2.75 -8.22
N SER A 75 -31.88 -3.27 -7.41
CA SER A 75 -33.28 -2.85 -7.40
C SER A 75 -33.45 -1.39 -6.91
N PHE A 76 -32.71 -0.96 -5.90
CA PHE A 76 -32.71 0.44 -5.44
C PHE A 76 -32.23 1.38 -6.55
N LEU A 77 -31.12 1.05 -7.20
CA LEU A 77 -30.60 1.78 -8.34
C LEU A 77 -31.62 1.81 -9.49
N LEU A 78 -32.16 0.67 -9.91
CA LEU A 78 -33.16 0.58 -10.98
C LEU A 78 -34.44 1.37 -10.68
N ASN A 79 -34.90 1.43 -9.42
CA ASN A 79 -36.05 2.24 -9.00
C ASN A 79 -35.72 3.74 -8.94
N LEU A 80 -34.52 4.12 -8.47
CA LEU A 80 -34.02 5.50 -8.51
C LEU A 80 -33.92 6.00 -9.97
N PHE A 81 -33.68 5.09 -10.92
CA PHE A 81 -33.52 5.39 -12.35
C PHE A 81 -34.81 5.43 -13.15
N LYS A 82 -35.92 4.87 -12.65
CA LYS A 82 -37.23 4.98 -13.30
C LYS A 82 -37.81 6.40 -13.26
N THR A 83 -37.33 7.25 -12.37
CA THR A 83 -38.08 8.47 -11.99
C THR A 83 -37.54 9.79 -12.50
N LYS A 84 -36.30 9.93 -13.01
CA LYS A 84 -35.82 11.15 -13.72
C LYS A 84 -34.30 11.11 -14.02
N LEU A 85 -33.87 10.33 -14.99
CA LEU A 85 -32.51 10.50 -15.52
C LEU A 85 -32.51 10.35 -17.04
N GLU A 86 -31.82 11.29 -17.70
CA GLU A 86 -31.60 11.24 -19.13
C GLU A 86 -30.89 9.93 -19.51
N LYS A 87 -31.33 9.36 -20.64
CA LYS A 87 -30.96 8.03 -21.14
C LYS A 87 -29.44 7.79 -21.21
N GLU A 88 -28.67 8.86 -21.39
CA GLU A 88 -27.20 8.88 -21.38
C GLU A 88 -26.60 8.50 -20.02
N THR A 89 -27.12 9.11 -18.94
CA THR A 89 -26.58 8.94 -17.59
C THR A 89 -26.85 7.53 -17.08
N PHE A 90 -28.03 6.98 -17.38
CA PHE A 90 -28.37 5.59 -17.09
C PHE A 90 -27.36 4.60 -17.71
N ARG A 91 -26.90 4.87 -18.94
CA ARG A 91 -25.96 3.99 -19.64
C ARG A 91 -24.55 3.99 -19.05
N ILE A 92 -24.05 5.14 -18.60
CA ILE A 92 -22.74 5.23 -17.93
C ILE A 92 -22.76 4.47 -16.61
N TYR A 93 -23.85 4.59 -15.84
CA TYR A 93 -24.00 3.86 -14.58
C TYR A 93 -24.20 2.35 -14.79
N TYR A 94 -24.93 1.96 -15.83
CA TYR A 94 -25.08 0.56 -16.22
C TYR A 94 -23.75 -0.08 -16.61
N LEU A 95 -22.93 0.59 -17.43
CA LEU A 95 -21.60 0.11 -17.80
C LEU A 95 -20.66 -0.01 -16.58
N ASN A 96 -20.73 0.93 -15.63
CA ASN A 96 -19.99 0.82 -14.37
C ASN A 96 -20.48 -0.35 -13.50
N ALA A 97 -21.79 -0.62 -13.45
CA ALA A 97 -22.34 -1.77 -12.73
C ALA A 97 -21.88 -3.10 -13.35
N CYS A 98 -21.90 -3.22 -14.69
CA CYS A 98 -21.37 -4.39 -15.39
C CYS A 98 -19.86 -4.59 -15.14
N TYR A 99 -19.08 -3.51 -15.12
CA TYR A 99 -17.65 -3.56 -14.81
C TYR A 99 -17.39 -4.07 -13.39
N LEU A 100 -18.10 -3.53 -12.39
CA LEU A 100 -17.96 -3.95 -11.00
C LEU A 100 -18.37 -5.41 -10.79
N TYR A 101 -19.41 -5.87 -11.48
CA TYR A 101 -19.84 -7.27 -11.46
C TYR A 101 -18.78 -8.22 -12.03
N ALA A 102 -18.26 -7.92 -13.23
CA ALA A 102 -17.23 -8.73 -13.87
C ALA A 102 -15.95 -8.80 -13.01
N PHE A 103 -15.56 -7.67 -12.42
CA PHE A 103 -14.39 -7.61 -11.53
C PHE A 103 -14.59 -8.42 -10.24
N GLY A 104 -15.78 -8.34 -9.63
CA GLY A 104 -16.14 -9.14 -8.45
C GLY A 104 -16.11 -10.64 -8.72
N LYS A 105 -16.61 -11.08 -9.89
CA LYS A 105 -16.60 -12.49 -10.30
C LYS A 105 -15.18 -13.03 -10.49
N ILE A 106 -14.32 -12.29 -11.21
CA ILE A 106 -12.91 -12.66 -11.42
C ILE A 106 -12.17 -12.77 -10.08
N ARG A 107 -12.42 -11.83 -9.15
CA ARG A 107 -11.80 -11.86 -7.81
C ARG A 107 -12.22 -13.07 -6.99
N ALA A 108 -13.50 -13.46 -7.05
CA ALA A 108 -14.00 -14.63 -6.33
C ALA A 108 -13.42 -15.95 -6.87
N GLU A 109 -13.31 -16.08 -8.19
CA GLU A 109 -12.71 -17.25 -8.85
C GLU A 109 -11.21 -17.36 -8.55
N TYR A 110 -10.49 -16.23 -8.53
CA TYR A 110 -9.07 -16.20 -8.16
C TYR A 110 -8.82 -16.58 -6.69
N ARG A 111 -9.71 -16.15 -5.77
CA ARG A 111 -9.62 -16.49 -4.34
C ARG A 111 -9.81 -18.00 -4.10
N ALA A 112 -10.80 -18.60 -4.75
CA ALA A 112 -11.09 -20.04 -4.64
C ALA A 112 -9.92 -20.92 -5.11
N ASP A 113 -9.15 -20.48 -6.12
CA ASP A 113 -7.98 -21.21 -6.63
C ASP A 113 -6.75 -21.11 -5.70
N LEU A 114 -6.59 -19.96 -5.02
CA LEU A 114 -5.54 -19.79 -4.00
C LEU A 114 -5.79 -20.67 -2.77
N GLU A 115 -7.04 -20.77 -2.34
CA GLU A 115 -7.45 -21.61 -1.21
C GLU A 115 -7.31 -23.12 -1.53
N GLY A 116 -7.36 -23.50 -2.81
CA GLY A 116 -7.19 -24.89 -3.26
C GLY A 116 -5.74 -25.38 -3.39
N LYS A 117 -4.73 -24.49 -3.31
CA LYS A 117 -3.32 -24.83 -3.62
C LYS A 117 -2.37 -24.88 -2.41
N SER A 118 -2.84 -24.57 -1.20
CA SER A 118 -1.97 -24.48 -0.01
C SER A 118 -1.96 -25.78 0.80
N THR A 119 -1.22 -26.80 0.36
CA THR A 119 -0.70 -27.89 1.22
C THR A 119 0.53 -28.58 0.58
N ALA A 120 1.68 -27.91 0.50
CA ALA A 120 2.98 -28.59 0.38
C ALA A 120 4.14 -27.66 0.77
N ASP A 121 4.93 -28.10 1.74
CA ASP A 121 6.28 -27.64 2.11
C ASP A 121 6.46 -26.20 2.63
N SER A 122 6.10 -25.97 3.90
CA SER A 122 6.70 -24.88 4.68
C SER A 122 7.86 -25.42 5.53
N LYS A 123 9.09 -25.05 5.13
CA LYS A 123 10.25 -25.12 6.03
C LYS A 123 10.02 -24.11 7.16
N SER A 124 10.17 -24.55 8.41
CA SER A 124 9.96 -23.73 9.59
C SER A 124 11.08 -22.69 9.73
N GLU A 125 10.83 -21.46 9.30
CA GLU A 125 11.62 -20.30 9.69
C GLU A 125 11.10 -19.74 11.01
N THR A 126 12.01 -19.30 11.88
CA THR A 126 11.66 -18.82 13.21
C THR A 126 11.03 -17.43 13.06
N PRO A 127 9.73 -17.26 13.36
CA PRO A 127 9.06 -15.98 13.18
C PRO A 127 9.52 -14.96 14.22
N CYS A 128 9.62 -13.70 13.84
CA CYS A 128 9.77 -12.59 14.79
C CYS A 128 8.56 -12.57 15.74
N SER A 129 8.79 -12.41 17.05
CA SER A 129 7.75 -12.63 18.07
C SER A 129 6.64 -11.58 18.00
N THR A 130 5.38 -11.98 18.13
CA THR A 130 4.23 -11.07 18.22
C THR A 130 3.67 -11.04 19.65
N HIS A 131 3.58 -9.88 20.30
CA HIS A 131 2.98 -9.74 21.63
C HIS A 131 1.82 -8.71 21.67
N GLY A 132 0.62 -9.14 22.09
CA GLY A 132 -0.46 -8.27 22.60
C GLY A 132 -1.69 -8.12 21.70
N LEU A 133 -2.86 -8.50 22.21
CA LEU A 133 -4.16 -8.43 21.53
C LEU A 133 -4.79 -7.04 21.71
N SER A 134 -4.65 -6.18 20.70
CA SER A 134 -5.50 -5.00 20.50
C SER A 134 -6.90 -5.46 20.04
N ASP A 135 -7.97 -4.86 20.57
CA ASP A 135 -9.36 -5.04 20.10
C ASP A 135 -9.59 -4.39 18.70
N SER A 136 -8.54 -3.88 18.06
CA SER A 136 -8.60 -3.37 16.72
C SER A 136 -8.96 -4.48 15.72
N ILE A 137 -9.86 -4.16 14.79
CA ILE A 137 -10.15 -4.99 13.61
C ILE A 137 -8.96 -5.07 12.64
N TYR A 138 -7.89 -4.30 12.90
CA TYR A 138 -6.64 -4.37 12.17
C TYR A 138 -5.53 -4.91 13.06
N LYS A 139 -4.59 -5.63 12.46
CA LYS A 139 -3.40 -6.15 13.12
C LYS A 139 -2.17 -5.84 12.29
N ILE A 140 -1.07 -5.56 12.96
CA ILE A 140 0.25 -5.44 12.35
C ILE A 140 1.00 -6.73 12.63
N LYS A 141 1.60 -7.34 11.61
CA LYS A 141 2.41 -8.55 11.78
C LYS A 141 3.61 -8.53 10.83
N PRO A 142 4.71 -9.23 11.18
CA PRO A 142 5.79 -9.48 10.24
C PRO A 142 5.25 -10.11 8.94
N ALA A 143 5.79 -9.68 7.81
CA ALA A 143 5.41 -10.22 6.52
C ALA A 143 5.93 -11.65 6.35
N THR A 144 5.13 -12.47 5.66
CA THR A 144 5.56 -13.78 5.16
C THR A 144 6.02 -13.68 3.71
N TYR A 145 6.64 -14.73 3.18
CA TYR A 145 7.01 -14.83 1.77
C TYR A 145 5.82 -14.57 0.82
N ASP A 146 4.64 -15.10 1.15
CA ASP A 146 3.41 -14.89 0.38
C ASP A 146 2.92 -13.44 0.44
N ASP A 147 3.17 -12.76 1.55
CA ASP A 147 2.77 -11.37 1.73
C ASP A 147 3.59 -10.43 0.85
N ILE A 148 4.85 -10.73 0.53
CA ILE A 148 5.68 -9.88 -0.36
C ILE A 148 5.02 -9.68 -1.72
N ARG A 149 4.37 -10.72 -2.26
CA ARG A 149 3.61 -10.59 -3.51
C ARG A 149 2.41 -9.66 -3.36
N LYS A 150 1.73 -9.70 -2.22
CA LYS A 150 0.60 -8.82 -1.91
C LYS A 150 1.06 -7.37 -1.71
N ILE A 151 2.18 -7.16 -1.01
CA ILE A 151 2.81 -5.85 -0.85
C ILE A 151 3.13 -5.25 -2.22
N PHE A 152 3.83 -5.99 -3.08
CA PHE A 152 4.13 -5.54 -4.45
C PHE A 152 2.85 -5.20 -5.24
N SER A 153 1.80 -6.01 -5.09
CA SER A 153 0.51 -5.76 -5.75
C SER A 153 -0.14 -4.47 -5.26
N ILE A 154 -0.10 -4.21 -3.95
CA ILE A 154 -0.59 -2.96 -3.33
C ILE A 154 0.25 -1.77 -3.81
N ALA A 155 1.58 -1.86 -3.74
CA ALA A 155 2.50 -0.82 -4.17
C ALA A 155 2.28 -0.44 -5.64
N SER A 156 2.06 -1.42 -6.52
CA SER A 156 1.78 -1.21 -7.95
C SER A 156 0.44 -0.50 -8.22
N THR A 157 -0.49 -0.47 -7.25
CA THR A 157 -1.73 0.30 -7.37
C THR A 157 -1.61 1.74 -6.85
N VAL A 158 -0.60 2.00 -6.01
CA VAL A 158 -0.42 3.29 -5.32
C VAL A 158 0.66 4.13 -5.99
N TYR A 159 1.76 3.51 -6.40
CA TYR A 159 2.91 4.14 -7.03
C TYR A 159 2.88 3.95 -8.54
N THR A 160 3.61 4.79 -9.27
CA THR A 160 3.67 4.72 -10.73
C THR A 160 5.10 4.84 -11.26
N GLY A 161 5.38 4.20 -12.39
CA GLY A 161 6.62 4.42 -13.12
C GLY A 161 7.87 3.97 -12.35
N ILE A 162 8.73 4.92 -12.01
CA ILE A 162 10.04 4.65 -11.40
C ILE A 162 9.95 4.34 -9.91
N ASP A 163 8.87 4.77 -9.25
CA ASP A 163 8.65 4.62 -7.80
C ASP A 163 8.16 3.21 -7.43
N VAL A 164 7.74 2.41 -8.42
CA VAL A 164 7.38 1.01 -8.17
C VAL A 164 8.65 0.17 -8.10
N ILE A 165 8.95 -0.36 -6.91
CA ILE A 165 10.02 -1.34 -6.72
C ILE A 165 9.63 -2.66 -7.40
N PRO A 166 10.49 -3.25 -8.25
CA PRO A 166 10.21 -4.55 -8.85
C PRO A 166 10.04 -5.65 -7.80
N TYR A 167 9.07 -6.57 -8.00
CA TYR A 167 8.82 -7.69 -7.08
C TYR A 167 10.09 -8.48 -6.73
N LYS A 168 10.95 -8.78 -7.71
CA LYS A 168 12.21 -9.50 -7.48
C LYS A 168 13.15 -8.76 -6.52
N THR A 169 13.16 -7.43 -6.59
CA THR A 169 13.97 -6.58 -5.71
C THR A 169 13.42 -6.59 -4.29
N MET A 170 12.10 -6.40 -4.11
CA MET A 170 11.46 -6.50 -2.79
C MET A 170 11.66 -7.88 -2.15
N LEU A 171 11.59 -8.94 -2.95
CA LEU A 171 11.81 -10.29 -2.49
C LEU A 171 13.25 -10.52 -2.02
N ALA A 172 14.24 -10.03 -2.77
CA ALA A 172 15.64 -10.12 -2.38
C ALA A 172 15.93 -9.31 -1.09
N TRP A 173 15.29 -8.14 -0.93
CA TRP A 173 15.37 -7.38 0.33
C TRP A 173 14.78 -8.17 1.51
N TYR A 174 13.62 -8.80 1.32
CA TYR A 174 12.99 -9.64 2.35
C TYR A 174 13.86 -10.85 2.72
N GLU A 175 14.40 -11.56 1.73
CA GLU A 175 15.30 -12.70 1.96
C GLU A 175 16.57 -12.29 2.70
N LYS A 176 17.08 -11.08 2.45
CA LYS A 176 18.23 -10.53 3.18
C LYS A 176 17.89 -10.18 4.63
N ASN A 177 16.74 -9.54 4.85
CA ASN A 177 16.29 -9.15 6.18
C ASN A 177 14.76 -9.27 6.32
N PRO A 178 14.23 -10.40 6.83
CA PRO A 178 12.79 -10.60 6.99
C PRO A 178 12.14 -9.64 7.99
N CYS A 179 12.91 -9.04 8.90
CA CYS A 179 12.41 -8.04 9.86
C CYS A 179 12.13 -6.68 9.21
N SER A 180 12.46 -6.50 7.93
CA SER A 180 12.21 -5.26 7.18
C SER A 180 10.77 -5.05 6.73
N PHE A 181 9.92 -6.07 6.76
CA PHE A 181 8.59 -6.01 6.13
C PHE A 181 7.48 -6.37 7.10
N TYR A 182 6.45 -5.53 7.16
CA TYR A 182 5.24 -5.77 7.94
C TYR A 182 4.00 -5.49 7.12
N VAL A 183 2.95 -6.25 7.40
CA VAL A 183 1.64 -6.07 6.77
C VAL A 183 0.61 -5.60 7.78
N ILE A 184 -0.30 -4.75 7.28
CA ILE A 184 -1.55 -4.42 7.95
C ILE A 184 -2.60 -5.40 7.46
N VAL A 185 -3.19 -6.15 8.39
CA VAL A 185 -4.18 -7.19 8.10
C VAL A 185 -5.52 -6.80 8.73
N ASN A 186 -6.63 -6.96 8.02
CA ASN A 186 -7.97 -6.75 8.58
C ASN A 186 -8.50 -7.99 9.33
N GLU A 187 -9.73 -7.95 9.82
CA GLU A 187 -10.38 -9.05 10.55
C GLU A 187 -10.56 -10.32 9.72
N ASP A 188 -10.70 -10.18 8.40
CA ASP A 188 -10.84 -11.28 7.45
C ASP A 188 -9.50 -11.94 7.07
N GLY A 189 -8.37 -11.41 7.54
CA GLY A 189 -7.04 -11.90 7.18
C GLY A 189 -6.47 -11.32 5.87
N ASP A 190 -7.17 -10.35 5.24
CA ASP A 190 -6.72 -9.69 4.02
C ASP A 190 -5.65 -8.62 4.33
N VAL A 191 -4.59 -8.57 3.50
CA VAL A 191 -3.56 -7.53 3.57
C VAL A 191 -4.11 -6.24 2.95
N VAL A 192 -4.17 -5.18 3.74
CA VAL A 192 -4.75 -3.87 3.39
C VAL A 192 -3.73 -2.72 3.43
N GLY A 193 -2.46 -3.04 3.69
CA GLY A 193 -1.37 -2.09 3.75
C GLY A 193 -0.08 -2.75 4.20
N ASN A 194 0.99 -1.97 4.24
CA ASN A 194 2.31 -2.41 4.67
C ASN A 194 3.13 -1.25 5.25
N ILE A 195 4.17 -1.61 6.01
CA ILE A 195 5.29 -0.75 6.33
C ILE A 195 6.58 -1.53 6.08
N ASP A 196 7.47 -0.91 5.31
CA ASP A 196 8.76 -1.50 4.93
C ASP A 196 9.88 -0.60 5.45
N ILE A 197 10.83 -1.17 6.19
CA ILE A 197 11.95 -0.45 6.83
C ILE A 197 13.26 -1.19 6.52
N LEU A 198 14.16 -0.56 5.80
CA LEU A 198 15.41 -1.16 5.36
C LEU A 198 16.59 -0.68 6.22
N PRO A 199 17.36 -1.58 6.85
CA PRO A 199 18.61 -1.23 7.52
C PRO A 199 19.73 -1.10 6.49
N LEU A 200 19.87 0.10 5.90
CA LEU A 200 20.82 0.33 4.82
C LEU A 200 22.25 0.48 5.34
N LYS A 201 23.20 -0.06 4.58
CA LYS A 201 24.63 0.20 4.76
C LYS A 201 24.92 1.67 4.49
N GLU A 202 25.83 2.26 5.27
CA GLU A 202 26.12 3.70 5.20
C GLU A 202 26.52 4.18 3.80
N GLY A 203 27.34 3.41 3.08
CA GLY A 203 27.75 3.75 1.71
C GLY A 203 26.57 3.89 0.74
N THR A 204 25.66 2.91 0.73
CA THR A 204 24.44 2.95 -0.08
C THR A 204 23.52 4.07 0.37
N LEU A 205 23.32 4.22 1.68
CA LEU A 205 22.49 5.28 2.23
C LEU A 205 22.98 6.65 1.78
N ARG A 206 24.28 6.96 1.85
CA ARG A 206 24.82 8.25 1.40
C ARG A 206 24.52 8.50 -0.08
N GLN A 207 24.78 7.52 -0.96
CA GLN A 207 24.47 7.64 -2.39
C GLN A 207 22.96 7.86 -2.63
N PHE A 208 22.12 7.17 -1.87
CA PHE A 208 20.68 7.34 -1.92
C PHE A 208 20.27 8.74 -1.46
N LEU A 209 20.72 9.19 -0.29
CA LEU A 209 20.43 10.52 0.27
C LEU A 209 20.92 11.64 -0.66
N ASP A 210 22.04 11.42 -1.34
CA ASP A 210 22.59 12.39 -2.28
C ASP A 210 21.81 12.48 -3.60
N GLY A 211 20.97 11.49 -3.90
CA GLY A 211 20.20 11.42 -5.15
C GLY A 211 21.01 10.89 -6.32
N ASP A 212 22.21 10.36 -6.06
CA ASP A 212 23.04 9.64 -7.04
C ASP A 212 22.45 8.26 -7.36
N MET A 213 21.77 7.67 -6.36
CA MET A 213 21.03 6.43 -6.42
C MET A 213 19.53 6.68 -6.17
N ILE A 214 18.66 6.00 -6.91
CA ILE A 214 17.20 5.95 -6.65
C ILE A 214 16.83 4.62 -5.99
N GLU A 215 15.69 4.54 -5.29
CA GLU A 215 15.33 3.39 -4.44
C GLU A 215 15.42 2.03 -5.14
N ARG A 216 14.91 1.92 -6.37
CA ARG A 216 14.97 0.65 -7.14
C ARG A 216 16.37 0.15 -7.49
N GLN A 217 17.40 0.97 -7.25
CA GLN A 217 18.80 0.59 -7.42
C GLN A 217 19.43 0.07 -6.13
N ILE A 218 18.72 0.14 -4.99
CA ILE A 218 19.15 -0.49 -3.74
C ILE A 218 19.07 -2.00 -3.95
N LEU A 219 20.21 -2.68 -3.80
CA LEU A 219 20.32 -4.13 -3.91
C LEU A 219 20.28 -4.77 -2.52
N ASP A 220 20.11 -6.08 -2.46
CA ASP A 220 20.13 -6.87 -1.22
C ASP A 220 21.48 -6.78 -0.49
N ASP A 221 22.59 -6.72 -1.23
CA ASP A 221 23.93 -6.53 -0.64
C ASP A 221 24.12 -5.17 0.08
N SER A 222 23.21 -4.24 -0.15
CA SER A 222 23.18 -2.89 0.45
C SER A 222 22.41 -2.83 1.77
N ILE A 223 21.75 -3.93 2.15
CA ILE A 223 20.96 -4.06 3.37
C ILE A 223 21.73 -4.92 4.36
N TRP A 224 21.71 -4.54 5.64
CA TRP A 224 22.22 -5.39 6.71
C TRP A 224 21.31 -6.60 6.93
N GLY A 225 21.90 -7.80 6.94
CA GLY A 225 21.16 -9.02 7.24
C GLY A 225 20.83 -9.14 8.72
N ILE A 226 19.98 -10.13 9.06
CA ILE A 226 19.60 -10.40 10.46
C ILE A 226 20.81 -10.76 11.34
N ASP A 227 21.81 -11.43 10.76
CA ASP A 227 23.05 -11.82 11.44
C ASP A 227 24.07 -10.69 11.56
N GLU A 228 23.77 -9.50 11.03
CA GLU A 228 24.66 -8.32 11.01
C GLU A 228 24.04 -7.15 11.81
N LYS A 229 23.08 -7.44 12.70
CA LYS A 229 22.23 -6.46 13.40
C LYS A 229 23.00 -5.45 14.25
N GLU A 230 24.18 -5.80 14.73
CA GLU A 230 25.08 -4.91 15.47
C GLU A 230 25.69 -3.80 14.62
N ASN A 231 25.65 -3.92 13.29
CA ASN A 231 26.17 -2.93 12.34
C ASN A 231 25.07 -1.97 11.85
N ILE A 232 23.83 -2.14 12.32
CA ILE A 232 22.71 -1.29 11.95
C ILE A 232 22.85 0.05 12.68
N ASP A 233 23.26 1.07 11.92
CA ASP A 233 23.38 2.46 12.36
C ASP A 233 22.22 3.33 11.83
N TYR A 234 21.59 2.92 10.73
CA TYR A 234 20.63 3.73 9.99
C TYR A 234 19.45 2.89 9.54
N LEU A 235 18.26 3.47 9.64
CA LEU A 235 17.05 2.87 9.12
C LEU A 235 16.43 3.77 8.05
N TYR A 236 15.96 3.16 6.97
CA TYR A 236 15.24 3.84 5.91
C TYR A 236 13.81 3.30 5.86
N VAL A 237 12.81 4.13 6.20
CA VAL A 237 11.40 3.79 5.99
C VAL A 237 11.11 3.96 4.50
N GLU A 238 11.09 2.83 3.80
CA GLU A 238 10.93 2.77 2.34
C GLU A 238 9.48 3.05 1.95
N SER A 239 8.53 2.38 2.60
CA SER A 239 7.12 2.61 2.32
C SER A 239 6.24 2.51 3.55
N VAL A 240 5.18 3.30 3.53
CA VAL A 240 4.00 3.16 4.39
C VAL A 240 2.79 3.28 3.48
N VAL A 241 2.16 2.15 3.18
CA VAL A 241 0.92 2.12 2.40
C VAL A 241 -0.23 1.67 3.27
N ASN A 242 -1.32 2.42 3.23
CA ASN A 242 -2.52 2.10 4.00
C ASN A 242 -3.78 2.38 3.18
N LEU A 243 -4.47 1.32 2.78
CA LEU A 243 -5.72 1.39 2.02
C LEU A 243 -6.97 1.34 2.93
N ALA A 244 -6.79 1.06 4.22
CA ALA A 244 -7.86 0.85 5.20
C ALA A 244 -8.21 2.09 6.03
N GLY A 245 -7.53 3.22 5.78
CA GLY A 245 -7.87 4.51 6.38
C GLY A 245 -7.36 4.70 7.81
N LYS A 246 -7.97 5.64 8.55
CA LYS A 246 -7.39 6.16 9.80
C LYS A 246 -7.21 5.10 10.89
N VAL A 247 -8.14 4.16 11.06
CA VAL A 247 -8.07 3.16 12.13
C VAL A 247 -6.87 2.23 11.93
N ALA A 248 -6.64 1.75 10.71
CA ALA A 248 -5.46 0.97 10.36
C ALA A 248 -4.15 1.74 10.58
N LEU A 249 -4.12 3.04 10.25
CA LEU A 249 -2.96 3.89 10.52
C LEU A 249 -2.68 4.01 12.02
N LEU A 250 -3.71 4.18 12.85
CA LEU A 250 -3.55 4.24 14.30
C LEU A 250 -2.95 2.94 14.84
N GLU A 251 -3.41 1.80 14.33
CA GLU A 251 -2.86 0.50 14.72
C GLU A 251 -1.40 0.36 14.30
N LEU A 252 -1.02 0.85 13.12
CA LEU A 252 0.38 0.92 12.71
C LEU A 252 1.22 1.76 13.69
N ILE A 253 0.72 2.94 14.07
CA ILE A 253 1.42 3.85 15.01
C ILE A 253 1.57 3.21 16.40
N ARG A 254 0.55 2.47 16.88
CA ARG A 254 0.63 1.74 18.15
C ARG A 254 1.76 0.72 18.16
N ASN A 255 1.95 0.04 17.03
CA ASN A 255 2.92 -1.04 16.89
C ASN A 255 4.31 -0.57 16.42
N ILE A 256 4.53 0.73 16.24
CA ILE A 256 5.79 1.24 15.65
C ILE A 256 7.02 0.89 16.50
N SER A 257 6.88 0.85 17.83
CA SER A 257 7.98 0.44 18.71
C SER A 257 8.34 -1.03 18.54
N GLU A 258 7.34 -1.91 18.44
CA GLU A 258 7.56 -3.34 18.22
C GLU A 258 8.23 -3.59 16.88
N ILE A 259 7.78 -2.88 15.83
CA ILE A 259 8.41 -2.91 14.52
C ILE A 259 9.91 -2.57 14.61
N PHE A 260 10.28 -1.51 15.32
CA PHE A 260 11.70 -1.14 15.47
C PHE A 260 12.48 -2.11 16.35
N MET A 261 11.86 -2.66 17.40
CA MET A 261 12.51 -3.63 18.31
C MET A 261 12.79 -4.97 17.63
N ASN A 262 12.00 -5.34 16.63
CA ASN A 262 12.14 -6.59 15.89
C ASN A 262 13.39 -6.66 14.99
N PHE A 263 14.06 -5.55 14.74
CA PHE A 263 15.41 -5.57 14.14
C PHE A 263 16.44 -6.21 15.07
N ASP A 264 16.11 -6.41 16.36
CA ASP A 264 16.96 -7.01 17.39
C ASP A 264 18.36 -6.35 17.49
N CYS A 265 18.42 -5.11 17.04
CA CYS A 265 19.55 -4.21 17.19
C CYS A 265 19.39 -3.40 18.47
N ASP A 266 20.51 -2.90 19.01
CA ASP A 266 20.41 -1.90 20.06
C ASP A 266 19.81 -0.64 19.45
N VAL A 267 18.57 -0.31 19.82
CA VAL A 267 17.89 0.90 19.33
C VAL A 267 18.78 2.15 19.52
N LYS A 268 19.70 2.12 20.50
CA LYS A 268 20.67 3.19 20.79
C LYS A 268 21.80 3.32 19.79
N SER A 269 22.11 2.26 19.03
CA SER A 269 23.06 2.33 17.92
C SER A 269 22.46 3.04 16.70
N ILE A 270 21.13 3.13 16.60
CA ILE A 270 20.46 3.80 15.49
C ILE A 270 20.70 5.31 15.58
N LYS A 271 21.60 5.80 14.74
CA LYS A 271 21.98 7.21 14.64
C LYS A 271 20.85 8.06 14.05
N LYS A 272 20.23 7.57 12.98
CA LYS A 272 19.19 8.31 12.23
C LYS A 272 18.18 7.37 11.56
N VAL A 273 16.97 7.88 11.41
CA VAL A 273 15.92 7.30 10.59
C VAL A 273 15.63 8.25 9.43
N TYR A 274 15.57 7.70 8.22
CA TYR A 274 15.33 8.43 6.98
C TYR A 274 14.04 7.94 6.31
N CYS A 275 13.42 8.81 5.51
CA CYS A 275 12.33 8.44 4.63
C CYS A 275 12.20 9.44 3.48
N ILE A 276 11.48 9.07 2.42
CA ILE A 276 11.00 10.02 1.42
C ILE A 276 9.49 10.20 1.54
N SER A 277 8.99 11.30 0.98
CA SER A 277 7.55 11.50 0.84
C SER A 277 7.11 11.33 -0.61
N ALA A 278 6.22 10.36 -0.84
CA ALA A 278 5.56 10.16 -2.13
C ALA A 278 4.24 10.94 -2.26
N SER A 279 3.71 11.53 -1.18
CA SER A 279 2.43 12.26 -1.22
C SER A 279 2.36 13.40 -0.19
N PRO A 280 1.54 14.45 -0.42
CA PRO A 280 1.33 15.51 0.58
C PRO A 280 0.80 15.01 1.93
N GLN A 281 -0.01 13.94 1.91
CA GLN A 281 -0.51 13.28 3.12
C GLN A 281 0.62 12.59 3.89
N GLY A 282 1.47 11.86 3.18
CA GLY A 282 2.67 11.23 3.73
C GLY A 282 3.63 12.25 4.34
N GLN A 283 3.88 13.36 3.65
CA GLN A 283 4.74 14.43 4.17
C GLN A 283 4.22 14.97 5.51
N ARG A 284 2.93 15.28 5.61
CA ARG A 284 2.33 15.76 6.87
C ARG A 284 2.43 14.74 8.00
N LEU A 285 2.37 13.44 7.67
CA LEU A 285 2.57 12.39 8.65
C LEU A 285 4.02 12.36 9.13
N ILE A 286 4.97 12.35 8.20
CA ILE A 286 6.41 12.38 8.45
C ILE A 286 6.79 13.57 9.36
N GLU A 287 6.33 14.78 9.02
CA GLU A 287 6.57 16.00 9.81
C GLU A 287 5.99 15.89 11.24
N ARG A 288 4.83 15.24 11.42
CA ARG A 288 4.26 14.99 12.75
C ARG A 288 5.08 14.01 13.59
N PHE A 289 5.84 13.13 12.95
CA PHE A 289 6.82 12.28 13.63
C PHE A 289 8.15 13.00 13.92
N GLY A 290 8.23 14.31 13.67
CA GLY A 290 9.38 15.15 14.02
C GLY A 290 10.50 15.10 12.99
N PHE A 291 10.26 14.46 11.84
CA PHE A 291 11.20 14.47 10.73
C PHE A 291 11.36 15.88 10.14
N LYS A 292 12.58 16.18 9.73
CA LYS A 292 12.96 17.44 9.08
C LYS A 292 13.49 17.16 7.69
N GLU A 293 13.25 18.07 6.75
CA GLU A 293 13.80 17.94 5.39
C GLU A 293 15.33 17.95 5.47
N TYR A 294 15.93 16.85 5.00
CA TYR A 294 17.39 16.68 4.85
C TYR A 294 17.84 17.22 3.49
N LYS A 295 17.11 16.85 2.43
CA LYS A 295 17.44 17.22 1.05
C LYS A 295 16.18 17.47 0.23
N ASN A 296 16.15 18.58 -0.49
CA ASN A 296 15.01 19.00 -1.28
C ASN A 296 14.87 18.20 -2.59
N SER A 297 13.63 17.88 -2.97
CA SER A 297 13.26 17.18 -4.20
C SER A 297 13.87 17.76 -5.48
N SER A 298 14.00 19.09 -5.58
CA SER A 298 14.53 19.77 -6.78
C SER A 298 15.96 19.33 -7.13
N SER A 299 16.76 19.02 -6.10
CA SER A 299 18.16 18.62 -6.22
C SER A 299 18.38 17.14 -6.53
N ARG A 300 17.31 16.32 -6.49
CA ARG A 300 17.40 14.87 -6.65
C ARG A 300 16.92 14.41 -8.03
N ARG A 301 17.40 13.22 -8.42
CA ARG A 301 17.02 12.58 -9.69
C ARG A 301 15.58 12.06 -9.67
N ASP A 302 15.14 11.53 -8.53
CA ASP A 302 13.81 10.95 -8.31
C ASP A 302 12.71 11.98 -7.99
N LYS A 303 13.08 13.24 -7.73
CA LYS A 303 12.14 14.33 -7.40
C LYS A 303 11.35 14.12 -6.11
N HIS A 304 11.89 13.36 -5.17
CA HIS A 304 11.33 13.25 -3.81
C HIS A 304 12.17 14.01 -2.80
N SER A 305 11.54 14.73 -1.85
CA SER A 305 12.27 15.28 -0.71
C SER A 305 12.62 14.15 0.26
N VAL A 306 13.83 14.22 0.81
CA VAL A 306 14.31 13.32 1.85
C VAL A 306 14.14 13.97 3.20
N PHE A 307 13.72 13.18 4.16
CA PHE A 307 13.55 13.60 5.53
C PHE A 307 14.37 12.74 6.48
N GLU A 308 14.80 13.33 7.59
CA GLU A 308 15.55 12.64 8.64
C GLU A 308 15.04 12.98 10.03
N THR A 309 15.26 12.06 10.98
CA THR A 309 15.05 12.26 12.41
C THR A 309 15.92 11.29 13.21
N ASP A 310 15.93 11.42 14.54
CA ASP A 310 16.47 10.40 15.44
C ASP A 310 15.35 9.48 15.98
N MET A 311 15.74 8.28 16.40
CA MET A 311 14.80 7.26 16.87
C MET A 311 14.00 7.70 18.10
N ILE A 312 14.61 8.46 19.01
CA ILE A 312 13.94 8.96 20.22
C ILE A 312 12.78 9.85 19.83
N THR A 313 13.02 10.78 18.91
CA THR A 313 12.01 11.72 18.41
C THR A 313 10.83 10.97 17.77
N VAL A 314 11.08 9.91 16.99
CA VAL A 314 10.00 9.07 16.44
C VAL A 314 9.14 8.46 17.55
N LEU A 315 9.78 7.83 18.53
CA LEU A 315 9.09 7.15 19.62
C LEU A 315 8.34 8.13 20.54
N GLN A 316 8.92 9.30 20.81
CA GLN A 316 8.27 10.38 21.55
C GLN A 316 7.01 10.87 20.85
N ASN A 317 7.10 11.13 19.55
CA ASN A 317 5.96 11.62 18.76
C ASN A 317 4.89 10.53 18.53
N ALA A 318 5.29 9.26 18.45
CA ALA A 318 4.35 8.15 18.49
C ALA A 318 3.59 8.10 19.82
N THR A 319 4.29 8.33 20.94
CA THR A 319 3.71 8.32 22.28
C THR A 319 2.75 9.50 22.48
N SER A 320 3.15 10.70 22.07
CA SER A 320 2.31 11.91 22.20
C SER A 320 1.04 11.83 21.36
N PHE A 321 1.09 11.10 20.25
CA PHE A 321 -0.09 10.83 19.42
C PHE A 321 -1.25 10.21 20.25
N PHE A 322 -0.95 9.43 21.28
CA PHE A 322 -1.97 8.81 22.14
C PHE A 322 -2.35 9.67 23.36
N SER A 323 -1.42 10.47 23.90
CA SER A 323 -1.74 11.35 25.03
C SER A 323 -2.78 12.41 24.66
N ASP A 324 -2.70 12.95 23.45
CA ASP A 324 -3.62 14.00 22.98
C ASP A 324 -5.05 13.50 22.77
N ASN A 325 -5.23 12.18 22.70
CA ASN A 325 -6.53 11.54 22.50
C ASN A 325 -7.17 11.06 23.81
N ASN A 326 -6.65 11.46 24.99
CA ASN A 326 -7.11 11.03 26.32
C ASN A 326 -7.16 9.50 26.50
N GLN A 327 -6.39 8.77 25.70
CA GLN A 327 -6.27 7.32 25.79
C GLN A 327 -5.02 7.00 26.59
N HIS A 328 -5.14 6.97 27.93
CA HIS A 328 -4.14 6.36 28.80
C HIS A 328 -4.24 4.84 28.69
N THR A 329 -3.85 4.31 27.55
CA THR A 329 -3.85 2.87 27.26
C THR A 329 -2.52 2.23 27.68
N ASP A 330 -2.52 0.91 27.78
CA ASP A 330 -1.30 0.12 28.00
C ASP A 330 -0.20 0.44 26.96
N ASP A 331 -0.59 0.82 25.74
CA ASP A 331 0.32 1.25 24.66
C ASP A 331 1.16 2.47 25.06
N TYR A 332 0.54 3.48 25.68
CA TYR A 332 1.26 4.67 26.16
C TYR A 332 2.30 4.27 27.20
N GLN A 333 1.96 3.38 28.13
CA GLN A 333 2.89 2.93 29.16
C GLN A 333 4.02 2.09 28.57
N ARG A 334 3.72 1.24 27.58
CA ARG A 334 4.72 0.44 26.84
C ARG A 334 5.72 1.34 26.13
N LEU A 335 5.24 2.32 25.35
CA LEU A 335 6.08 3.27 24.63
C LEU A 335 6.89 4.15 25.58
N LYS A 336 6.27 4.63 26.66
CA LYS A 336 6.96 5.43 27.67
C LYS A 336 8.08 4.63 28.36
N LYS A 337 7.82 3.38 28.74
CA LYS A 337 8.84 2.51 29.35
C LYS A 337 10.03 2.29 28.41
N LEU A 338 9.76 2.10 27.11
CA LEU A 338 10.81 2.01 26.09
C LEU A 338 11.64 3.30 26.06
N LEU A 339 10.97 4.44 25.96
CA LEU A 339 11.60 5.76 25.91
C LEU A 339 12.45 6.07 27.16
N ASP A 340 11.96 5.71 28.34
CA ASP A 340 12.65 5.90 29.61
C ASP A 340 13.91 5.03 29.70
N SER A 341 13.84 3.79 29.18
CA SER A 341 14.99 2.88 29.10
C SER A 341 16.08 3.39 28.15
N TYR A 342 15.67 4.10 27.10
CA TYR A 342 16.56 4.75 26.16
C TYR A 342 17.24 5.98 26.78
N SER A 343 16.45 6.91 27.31
CA SER A 343 16.92 8.19 27.87
C SER A 343 17.94 8.01 28.99
N SER A 344 17.72 7.02 29.87
CA SER A 344 18.59 6.76 31.03
C SER A 344 20.00 6.32 30.65
N SER A 345 20.19 5.79 29.44
CA SER A 345 21.50 5.32 28.97
C SER A 345 22.32 6.38 28.23
N HIS A 346 21.65 7.33 27.56
CA HIS A 346 22.33 8.40 26.82
C HIS A 346 22.98 9.44 27.75
N GLN A 347 22.43 9.66 28.95
CA GLN A 347 23.04 10.58 29.93
C GLN A 347 24.40 10.09 30.46
N LYS A 348 24.68 8.78 30.41
CA LYS A 348 25.98 8.23 30.82
C LYS A 348 27.11 8.46 29.82
N VAL A 349 26.81 8.54 28.52
CA VAL A 349 27.85 8.65 27.48
C VAL A 349 28.35 10.09 27.31
N VAL A 350 27.51 11.08 27.62
CA VAL A 350 27.87 12.51 27.46
C VAL A 350 28.67 13.06 28.66
N SER A 351 28.78 12.31 29.76
CA SER A 351 29.41 12.78 31.00
C SER A 351 30.85 12.28 31.24
N GLU A 352 31.43 11.49 30.34
CA GLU A 352 32.86 11.19 30.39
C GLU A 352 33.66 12.29 29.67
N PRO A 353 34.45 13.11 30.38
CA PRO A 353 35.33 14.07 29.74
C PRO A 353 36.35 13.31 28.88
N ALA A 354 36.55 13.77 27.65
CA ALA A 354 37.61 13.27 26.76
C ALA A 354 38.95 13.40 27.47
N GLY A 355 39.48 12.28 27.96
CA GLY A 355 40.77 12.16 28.64
C GLY A 355 41.93 12.07 27.67
#